data_AF-A0A8K0JUS6-F1
#
_entry.id   AF-A0A8K0JUS6-F1
#
_cell.length_a   1.000
_cell.length_b   1.000
_cell.length_c   1.000
_cell.angle_alpha   90.00
_cell.angle_beta   90.00
_cell.angle_gamma   90.00
#
_symmetry.space_group_name_H-M   'P 1'
#
loop_
_entity.id
_entity.type
_entity.pdbx_description
1 polymer ?
#
loop_
_entity_poly.entity_id
_entity_poly.type
_entity_poly.pdbx_seq_one_letter_code
_entity_poly.pdbx_strand_id
1 'polypeptide(L)'
;MPFTGKRSKYRQEAVDEFMAKFPNMTYTEIRRHRIDYFKALCLELEEDGYTDASKEIQRLIDFEESQRHAAEQNSIILARPFLKDQHSMLEALQKGLRQAEKEKVSVKNEKKAISLLETVQNTSIGRIWLLPNLEPVDIAKDGETVQDDIWARELEAKAGEAGTIYEETCAFLNKIYFKMAKKLRDQGQNTYLDDAIELCRKSLKNAKTSRRVHLMAEALKELGLCHMEKEDFHSAQSYFEELLTVSSQNRLRTAVCEAHQQLGHVYE
;
A
#
# COMPACT_ATOMS: atom_id res chain seq x y z
N MET A 1 -32.84 -20.08 -17.17
CA MET A 1 -33.89 -20.07 -16.12
C MET A 1 -33.54 -19.00 -15.09
N PRO A 2 -34.40 -18.01 -14.82
CA PRO A 2 -34.09 -16.93 -13.88
C PRO A 2 -34.47 -17.34 -12.45
N PHE A 3 -33.46 -17.60 -11.60
CA PHE A 3 -33.62 -17.79 -10.16
C PHE A 3 -33.41 -16.44 -9.43
N THR A 4 -34.39 -15.53 -9.43
CA THR A 4 -34.21 -14.22 -8.75
C THR A 4 -35.40 -13.70 -7.93
N GLY A 5 -36.62 -14.26 -8.06
CA GLY A 5 -37.82 -13.66 -7.47
C GLY A 5 -38.00 -13.79 -5.94
N LYS A 6 -37.71 -14.95 -5.35
CA LYS A 6 -38.06 -15.21 -3.95
C LYS A 6 -37.06 -14.63 -2.93
N ARG A 7 -35.75 -14.73 -3.20
CA ARG A 7 -34.71 -14.15 -2.31
C ARG A 7 -34.76 -12.63 -2.22
N SER A 8 -35.21 -11.96 -3.28
CA SER A 8 -35.36 -10.49 -3.32
C SER A 8 -36.46 -10.01 -2.36
N LYS A 9 -37.61 -10.71 -2.34
CA LYS A 9 -38.77 -10.34 -1.52
C LYS A 9 -38.51 -10.43 -0.02
N TYR A 10 -37.93 -11.53 0.46
CA TYR A 10 -37.57 -11.69 1.88
C TYR A 10 -36.52 -10.68 2.35
N ARG A 11 -35.64 -10.26 1.44
CA ARG A 11 -34.62 -9.23 1.72
C ARG A 11 -35.27 -7.86 1.90
N GLN A 12 -36.27 -7.55 1.06
CA GLN A 12 -37.02 -6.30 1.13
C GLN A 12 -37.88 -6.23 2.40
N GLU A 13 -38.64 -7.28 2.71
CA GLU A 13 -39.48 -7.35 3.92
C GLU A 13 -38.65 -7.18 5.21
N ALA A 14 -37.46 -7.78 5.27
CA ALA A 14 -36.56 -7.61 6.42
C ALA A 14 -35.94 -6.21 6.52
N VAL A 15 -35.76 -5.50 5.40
CA VAL A 15 -35.31 -4.10 5.38
C VAL A 15 -36.44 -3.18 5.84
N ASP A 16 -37.66 -3.42 5.37
CA ASP A 16 -38.84 -2.63 5.72
C ASP A 16 -39.20 -2.77 7.22
N GLU A 17 -39.11 -3.98 7.78
CA GLU A 17 -39.31 -4.22 9.21
C GLU A 17 -38.24 -3.52 10.07
N PHE A 18 -36.99 -3.48 9.60
CA PHE A 18 -35.90 -2.81 10.29
C PHE A 18 -36.02 -1.28 10.21
N MET A 19 -36.37 -0.76 9.04
CA MET A 19 -36.66 0.67 8.82
C MET A 19 -37.84 1.15 9.66
N ALA A 20 -38.87 0.32 9.85
CA ALA A 20 -39.99 0.62 10.73
C ALA A 20 -39.56 0.75 12.21
N LYS A 21 -38.54 0.01 12.64
CA LYS A 21 -37.97 0.06 14.00
C LYS A 21 -36.99 1.21 14.20
N PHE A 22 -36.32 1.66 13.13
CA PHE A 22 -35.33 2.74 13.16
C PHE A 22 -35.58 3.75 12.01
N PRO A 23 -36.65 4.57 12.11
CA PRO A 23 -37.12 5.42 11.00
C PRO A 23 -36.15 6.50 10.55
N ASN A 24 -35.10 6.77 11.34
CA ASN A 24 -34.09 7.78 11.03
C ASN A 24 -32.78 7.18 10.47
N MET A 25 -32.72 5.86 10.26
CA MET A 25 -31.49 5.16 9.88
C MET A 25 -31.38 5.02 8.36
N THR A 26 -30.23 5.36 7.82
CA THR A 26 -29.94 5.25 6.38
C THR A 26 -29.67 3.79 5.99
N TYR A 27 -29.86 3.44 4.70
CA TYR A 27 -29.56 2.10 4.19
C TYR A 27 -28.10 1.69 4.45
N THR A 28 -27.18 2.66 4.44
CA THR A 28 -25.77 2.50 4.78
C THR A 28 -25.57 2.10 6.24
N GLU A 29 -26.25 2.77 7.16
CA GLU A 29 -26.19 2.45 8.58
C GLU A 29 -26.79 1.07 8.87
N ILE A 30 -27.90 0.71 8.22
CA ILE A 30 -28.50 -0.63 8.32
C ILE A 30 -27.52 -1.70 7.85
N ARG A 31 -26.83 -1.46 6.73
CA ARG A 31 -25.82 -2.39 6.20
C ARG A 31 -24.68 -2.59 7.20
N ARG A 32 -24.11 -1.50 7.73
CA ARG A 32 -23.03 -1.52 8.73
C ARG A 32 -23.41 -2.27 10.02
N HIS A 33 -24.69 -2.37 10.34
CA HIS A 33 -25.18 -3.17 11.48
C HIS A 33 -25.40 -4.66 11.18
N ARG A 34 -25.56 -5.05 9.91
CA ARG A 34 -25.94 -6.44 9.53
C ARG A 34 -24.78 -7.30 9.03
N ILE A 35 -23.67 -6.70 8.62
CA ILE A 35 -22.49 -7.40 8.12
C ILE A 35 -21.22 -6.82 8.74
N ASP A 36 -20.13 -7.57 8.68
CA ASP A 36 -18.81 -7.12 9.15
C ASP A 36 -18.49 -5.74 8.56
N TYR A 37 -18.00 -4.83 9.41
CA TYR A 37 -17.81 -3.42 9.05
C TYR A 37 -16.96 -3.24 7.79
N PHE A 38 -15.86 -3.99 7.66
CA PHE A 38 -15.02 -3.93 6.46
C PHE A 38 -15.75 -4.37 5.18
N LYS A 39 -16.64 -5.37 5.25
CA LYS A 39 -17.43 -5.84 4.10
C LYS A 39 -18.46 -4.80 3.69
N ALA A 40 -19.10 -4.15 4.66
CA ALA A 40 -20.00 -3.02 4.39
C ALA A 40 -19.24 -1.91 3.65
N LEU A 41 -18.04 -1.62 4.12
CA LEU A 41 -17.19 -0.58 3.57
C LEU A 41 -16.71 -0.87 2.13
N CYS A 42 -16.32 -2.12 1.83
CA CYS A 42 -15.98 -2.53 0.46
C CYS A 42 -17.17 -2.43 -0.49
N LEU A 43 -18.37 -2.85 -0.05
CA LEU A 43 -19.60 -2.73 -0.85
C LEU A 43 -19.97 -1.27 -1.11
N GLU A 44 -19.85 -0.41 -0.10
CA GLU A 44 -20.05 1.05 -0.25
C GLU A 44 -19.08 1.64 -1.28
N LEU A 45 -17.82 1.21 -1.29
CA LEU A 45 -16.84 1.66 -2.27
C LEU A 45 -17.20 1.23 -3.69
N GLU A 46 -17.62 -0.02 -3.88
CA GLU A 46 -18.00 -0.54 -5.20
C GLU A 46 -19.27 0.13 -5.74
N GLU A 47 -20.27 0.36 -4.89
CA GLU A 47 -21.50 1.08 -5.24
C GLU A 47 -21.21 2.53 -5.66
N ASP A 48 -20.24 3.18 -5.00
CA ASP A 48 -19.79 4.53 -5.31
C ASP A 48 -18.83 4.58 -6.53
N GLY A 49 -18.51 3.44 -7.15
CA GLY A 49 -17.63 3.33 -8.32
C GLY A 49 -16.12 3.29 -8.00
N TYR A 50 -15.76 3.25 -6.71
CA TYR A 50 -14.37 3.16 -6.23
C TYR A 50 -13.89 1.70 -6.13
N THR A 51 -13.88 1.01 -7.27
CA THR A 51 -13.60 -0.43 -7.32
C THR A 51 -12.15 -0.77 -7.01
N ASP A 52 -11.20 0.12 -7.32
CA ASP A 52 -9.78 -0.11 -7.01
C ASP A 52 -9.52 0.05 -5.50
N ALA A 53 -10.14 1.05 -4.87
CA ALA A 53 -10.10 1.25 -3.43
C ALA A 53 -10.68 0.03 -2.69
N SER A 54 -11.83 -0.48 -3.14
CA SER A 54 -12.44 -1.69 -2.55
C SER A 54 -11.48 -2.88 -2.60
N LYS A 55 -10.92 -3.17 -3.79
CA LYS A 55 -9.97 -4.27 -3.98
C LYS A 55 -8.74 -4.14 -3.11
N GLU A 56 -8.23 -2.93 -2.91
CA GLU A 56 -7.02 -2.72 -2.11
C GLU A 56 -7.28 -2.93 -0.61
N ILE A 57 -8.41 -2.46 -0.09
CA ILE A 57 -8.81 -2.77 1.29
C ILE A 57 -8.96 -4.28 1.48
N GLN A 58 -9.63 -4.96 0.54
CA GLN A 58 -9.78 -6.41 0.59
C GLN A 58 -8.43 -7.13 0.60
N ARG A 59 -7.50 -6.74 -0.29
CA ARG A 59 -6.15 -7.29 -0.33
C ARG A 59 -5.40 -7.13 1.00
N LEU A 60 -5.53 -5.98 1.66
CA LEU A 60 -4.88 -5.74 2.95
C LEU A 60 -5.44 -6.63 4.05
N ILE A 61 -6.76 -6.85 4.08
CA ILE A 61 -7.39 -7.78 5.01
C ILE A 61 -6.95 -9.22 4.74
N ASP A 62 -7.01 -9.67 3.48
CA ASP A 62 -6.61 -11.03 3.07
C ASP A 62 -5.14 -11.29 3.40
N PHE A 63 -4.30 -10.27 3.22
CA PHE A 63 -2.88 -10.33 3.55
C PHE A 63 -2.66 -10.50 5.05
N GLU A 64 -3.30 -9.67 5.89
CA GLU A 64 -3.18 -9.81 7.35
C GLU A 64 -3.75 -11.16 7.85
N GLU A 65 -4.85 -11.63 7.27
CA GLU A 65 -5.43 -12.93 7.61
C GLU A 65 -4.45 -14.07 7.28
N SER A 66 -3.80 -14.00 6.11
CA SER A 66 -2.76 -14.95 5.70
C SER A 66 -1.57 -14.93 6.66
N GLN A 67 -1.13 -13.74 7.09
CA GLN A 67 -0.04 -13.60 8.06
C GLN A 67 -0.42 -14.22 9.41
N ARG A 68 -1.64 -13.98 9.90
CA ARG A 68 -2.12 -14.56 11.17
C ARG A 68 -2.26 -16.08 11.09
N HIS A 69 -2.72 -16.61 9.97
CA HIS A 69 -2.81 -18.06 9.76
C HIS A 69 -1.44 -18.75 9.69
N ALA A 70 -0.44 -18.07 9.14
CA ALA A 70 0.93 -18.56 9.07
C ALA A 70 1.72 -18.36 10.38
N ALA A 71 1.22 -17.54 11.30
CA ALA A 71 1.94 -17.18 12.51
C ALA A 71 1.79 -18.25 13.61
N GLU A 72 2.88 -18.47 14.32
CA GLU A 72 2.92 -19.41 15.44
C GLU A 72 2.12 -18.88 16.66
N GLN A 73 1.71 -19.81 17.54
CA GLN A 73 1.07 -19.46 18.80
C GLN A 73 1.99 -18.52 19.61
N ASN A 74 1.40 -17.47 20.18
CA ASN A 74 2.09 -16.38 20.91
C ASN A 74 2.94 -15.42 20.06
N SER A 75 2.86 -15.49 18.73
CA SER A 75 3.49 -14.48 17.89
C SER A 75 2.90 -13.08 18.12
N ILE A 76 3.75 -12.05 17.97
CA ILE A 76 3.34 -10.64 18.02
C ILE A 76 2.26 -10.33 16.97
N ILE A 77 2.24 -11.07 15.86
CA ILE A 77 1.23 -10.97 14.80
C ILE A 77 -0.17 -11.27 15.35
N LEU A 78 -0.33 -12.32 16.17
CA LEU A 78 -1.60 -12.67 16.79
C LEU A 78 -2.02 -11.69 17.90
N ALA A 79 -1.05 -11.12 18.62
CA ALA A 79 -1.30 -10.15 19.69
C ALA A 79 -1.78 -8.77 19.18
N ARG A 80 -1.55 -8.45 17.91
CA ARG A 80 -1.99 -7.19 17.30
C ARG A 80 -3.52 -7.19 17.09
N PRO A 81 -4.20 -6.02 17.18
CA PRO A 81 -5.60 -5.92 16.79
C PRO A 81 -5.77 -6.08 15.29
N PHE A 82 -6.76 -6.85 14.84
CA PHE A 82 -6.99 -7.12 13.42
C PHE A 82 -7.50 -5.85 12.70
N LEU A 83 -6.95 -5.48 11.54
CA LEU A 83 -7.41 -4.34 10.74
C LEU A 83 -8.92 -4.37 10.47
N LYS A 84 -9.50 -5.57 10.25
CA LYS A 84 -10.95 -5.71 10.01
C LYS A 84 -11.83 -5.25 11.18
N ASP A 85 -11.27 -5.21 12.38
CA ASP A 85 -11.94 -4.79 13.62
C ASP A 85 -11.61 -3.33 13.99
N GLN A 86 -10.66 -2.69 13.30
CA GLN A 86 -10.24 -1.31 13.57
C GLN A 86 -11.03 -0.30 12.73
N HIS A 87 -12.26 0.02 13.15
CA HIS A 87 -13.19 0.86 12.40
C HIS A 87 -12.60 2.23 12.01
N SER A 88 -11.98 2.95 12.94
CA SER A 88 -11.38 4.27 12.67
C SER A 88 -10.25 4.21 11.63
N MET A 89 -9.50 3.10 11.61
CA MET A 89 -8.44 2.88 10.63
C MET A 89 -9.00 2.55 9.25
N LEU A 90 -10.04 1.72 9.19
CA LEU A 90 -10.74 1.42 7.95
C LEU A 90 -11.40 2.68 7.36
N GLU A 91 -11.96 3.57 8.18
CA GLU A 91 -12.49 4.86 7.71
C GLU A 91 -11.40 5.78 7.16
N ALA A 92 -10.25 5.86 7.85
CA ALA A 92 -9.12 6.65 7.37
C ALA A 92 -8.57 6.10 6.03
N LEU A 93 -8.43 4.78 5.93
CA LEU A 93 -7.98 4.08 4.73
C LEU A 93 -8.98 4.27 3.59
N GLN A 94 -10.28 4.09 3.85
CA GLN A 94 -11.35 4.34 2.90
C GLN A 94 -11.30 5.77 2.36
N LYS A 95 -11.19 6.76 3.25
CA LYS A 95 -11.14 8.18 2.86
C LYS A 95 -9.92 8.48 1.99
N GLY A 96 -8.74 7.95 2.36
CA GLY A 96 -7.51 8.11 1.59
C GLY A 96 -7.60 7.46 0.21
N LEU A 97 -8.10 6.22 0.13
CA LEU A 97 -8.23 5.46 -1.12
C LEU A 97 -9.32 6.03 -2.04
N ARG A 98 -10.49 6.42 -1.50
CA ARG A 98 -11.54 7.13 -2.26
C ARG A 98 -10.97 8.38 -2.91
N GLN A 99 -10.22 9.17 -2.14
CA GLN A 99 -9.62 10.38 -2.67
C GLN A 99 -8.60 10.04 -3.78
N ALA A 100 -7.73 9.04 -3.56
CA ALA A 100 -6.75 8.60 -4.55
C ALA A 100 -7.38 8.14 -5.86
N GLU A 101 -8.43 7.34 -5.78
CA GLU A 101 -9.12 6.85 -6.97
C GLU A 101 -9.92 7.96 -7.67
N LYS A 102 -10.57 8.86 -6.91
CA LYS A 102 -11.26 10.04 -7.46
C LYS A 102 -10.29 10.95 -8.21
N GLU A 103 -9.08 11.09 -7.70
CA GLU A 103 -8.06 12.00 -8.24
C GLU A 103 -7.25 11.43 -9.38
N LYS A 104 -7.29 10.10 -9.57
CA LYS A 104 -6.79 9.39 -10.76
C LYS A 104 -7.28 10.00 -12.09
N VAL A 105 -8.39 10.76 -12.04
CA VAL A 105 -9.04 11.47 -13.15
C VAL A 105 -8.45 12.89 -13.41
N SER A 106 -7.70 13.50 -12.48
CA SER A 106 -7.15 14.86 -12.66
C SER A 106 -5.83 15.09 -11.91
N VAL A 107 -4.76 15.34 -12.68
CA VAL A 107 -3.39 15.60 -12.21
C VAL A 107 -3.30 16.72 -11.15
N LYS A 108 -4.20 17.71 -11.20
CA LYS A 108 -4.22 18.83 -10.24
C LYS A 108 -4.70 18.45 -8.84
N ASN A 109 -5.50 17.38 -8.72
CA ASN A 109 -6.02 16.98 -7.43
C ASN A 109 -5.16 15.91 -6.76
N GLU A 110 -4.43 15.07 -7.51
CA GLU A 110 -3.63 13.93 -7.02
C GLU A 110 -2.66 14.25 -5.84
N LYS A 111 -2.20 15.51 -5.69
CA LYS A 111 -1.43 16.00 -4.53
C LYS A 111 -2.21 15.89 -3.19
N LYS A 112 -3.54 15.96 -3.20
CA LYS A 112 -4.40 15.82 -2.01
C LYS A 112 -4.58 14.37 -1.59
N ALA A 113 -4.78 13.43 -2.50
CA ALA A 113 -4.80 12.00 -2.22
C ALA A 113 -3.46 11.53 -1.67
N ILE A 114 -2.37 12.02 -2.24
CA ILE A 114 -1.02 11.83 -1.72
C ILE A 114 -0.94 12.31 -0.27
N SER A 115 -1.36 13.55 0.01
CA SER A 115 -1.31 14.07 1.38
C SER A 115 -2.12 13.21 2.37
N LEU A 116 -3.25 12.64 1.95
CA LEU A 116 -4.08 11.77 2.78
C LEU A 116 -3.48 10.38 2.97
N LEU A 117 -2.88 9.79 1.94
CA LEU A 117 -2.18 8.50 2.05
C LEU A 117 -0.88 8.65 2.85
N GLU A 118 -0.17 9.76 2.71
CA GLU A 118 0.94 10.16 3.60
C GLU A 118 0.42 10.40 5.02
N THR A 119 -0.79 10.93 5.19
CA THR A 119 -1.42 11.06 6.51
C THR A 119 -1.66 9.68 7.11
N VAL A 120 -2.20 8.72 6.35
CA VAL A 120 -2.38 7.33 6.79
C VAL A 120 -1.04 6.68 7.15
N GLN A 121 0.01 6.91 6.34
CA GLN A 121 1.38 6.45 6.59
C GLN A 121 1.99 7.08 7.86
N ASN A 122 1.64 8.34 8.17
CA ASN A 122 2.20 9.12 9.27
C ASN A 122 1.35 9.10 10.55
N THR A 123 0.06 8.78 10.49
CA THR A 123 -0.77 8.54 11.69
C THR A 123 -0.19 7.34 12.43
N SER A 124 -0.09 7.49 13.75
CA SER A 124 0.56 6.71 14.82
C SER A 124 0.74 5.19 14.68
N ILE A 125 0.08 4.56 13.74
CA ILE A 125 0.13 3.12 13.46
C ILE A 125 1.38 2.79 12.63
N GLY A 126 1.78 3.56 11.62
CA GLY A 126 3.05 3.32 10.91
C GLY A 126 4.28 3.27 11.85
N ARG A 127 4.23 3.99 12.99
CA ARG A 127 5.27 3.97 14.03
C ARG A 127 5.16 2.82 15.04
N ILE A 128 3.95 2.36 15.36
CA ILE A 128 3.75 1.15 16.18
C ILE A 128 4.21 -0.11 15.42
N TRP A 129 4.21 -0.06 14.08
CA TRP A 129 4.66 -1.13 13.20
C TRP A 129 6.17 -1.06 12.85
N LEU A 130 6.89 -0.03 13.33
CA LEU A 130 8.33 0.19 13.11
C LEU A 130 9.25 -0.41 14.18
N LEU A 131 8.70 -1.06 15.22
CA LEU A 131 9.52 -1.71 16.25
C LEU A 131 9.36 -3.24 16.15
N PRO A 132 10.32 -3.94 15.51
CA PRO A 132 10.59 -5.33 15.85
C PRO A 132 10.97 -5.48 17.34
N ASN A 133 11.48 -4.40 17.94
CA ASN A 133 12.07 -4.36 19.28
C ASN A 133 11.23 -3.55 20.28
N LEU A 134 10.03 -4.03 20.62
CA LEU A 134 9.71 -3.99 22.05
C LEU A 134 10.42 -5.22 22.60
N GLU A 135 11.52 -4.99 23.33
CA GLU A 135 12.11 -6.05 24.15
C GLU A 135 10.98 -6.76 24.92
N PRO A 136 11.06 -8.08 25.12
CA PRO A 136 10.15 -8.78 26.01
C PRO A 136 10.37 -8.21 27.42
N VAL A 137 9.72 -7.09 27.72
CA VAL A 137 9.69 -6.52 29.06
C VAL A 137 8.79 -7.43 29.87
N ASP A 138 9.47 -8.25 30.67
CA ASP A 138 8.99 -8.97 31.85
C ASP A 138 8.09 -10.19 31.63
N ILE A 139 8.52 -11.14 30.79
CA ILE A 139 8.13 -12.55 31.01
C ILE A 139 9.38 -13.43 30.95
N ALA A 140 10.01 -13.57 32.11
CA ALA A 140 10.92 -14.65 32.56
C ALA A 140 12.19 -14.06 33.19
N LYS A 141 12.05 -13.64 34.45
CA LYS A 141 13.16 -13.87 35.38
C LYS A 141 13.27 -15.40 35.51
N ASP A 142 14.49 -15.88 35.33
CA ASP A 142 14.99 -17.22 35.67
C ASP A 142 15.09 -18.23 34.52
N GLY A 143 16.29 -18.28 33.90
CA GLY A 143 16.93 -19.53 33.47
C GLY A 143 16.82 -19.93 32.00
N GLU A 144 17.94 -19.72 31.26
CA GLU A 144 18.46 -20.45 30.08
C GLU A 144 17.47 -20.96 29.01
N THR A 145 17.65 -20.63 27.72
CA THR A 145 18.50 -21.46 26.85
C THR A 145 18.82 -20.77 25.50
N VAL A 146 20.01 -21.06 24.96
CA VAL A 146 20.52 -20.64 23.63
C VAL A 146 19.60 -21.02 22.44
N GLN A 147 18.59 -21.85 22.68
CA GLN A 147 17.61 -22.27 21.68
C GLN A 147 16.61 -21.15 21.32
N ASP A 148 16.28 -20.27 22.27
CA ASP A 148 15.33 -19.17 22.07
C ASP A 148 15.92 -18.06 21.17
N ASP A 149 17.25 -17.91 21.19
CA ASP A 149 18.00 -16.94 20.40
C ASP A 149 18.16 -17.38 18.92
N ILE A 150 18.18 -18.70 18.69
CA ILE A 150 18.14 -19.30 17.34
C ILE A 150 16.72 -19.21 16.77
N TRP A 151 15.71 -19.48 17.58
CA TRP A 151 14.30 -19.39 17.21
C TRP A 151 13.87 -17.95 16.89
N ALA A 152 14.30 -16.96 17.68
CA ALA A 152 14.07 -15.55 17.42
C ALA A 152 14.71 -15.09 16.10
N ARG A 153 15.93 -15.55 15.79
CA ARG A 153 16.61 -15.26 14.51
C ARG A 153 15.97 -15.95 13.31
N GLU A 154 15.46 -17.17 13.46
CA GLU A 154 14.67 -17.84 12.41
C GLU A 154 13.32 -17.16 12.19
N LEU A 155 12.67 -16.65 13.25
CA LEU A 155 11.45 -15.86 13.15
C LEU A 155 11.72 -14.50 12.48
N GLU A 156 12.82 -13.83 12.79
CA GLU A 156 13.27 -12.61 12.10
C GLU A 156 13.62 -12.87 10.63
N ALA A 157 14.22 -14.02 10.32
CA ALA A 157 14.52 -14.43 8.94
C ALA A 157 13.23 -14.72 8.14
N LYS A 158 12.24 -15.38 8.74
CA LYS A 158 10.92 -15.65 8.12
C LYS A 158 10.01 -14.42 8.05
N ALA A 159 10.02 -13.57 9.08
CA ALA A 159 9.36 -12.25 9.06
C ALA A 159 10.05 -11.29 8.08
N GLY A 160 11.32 -11.51 7.75
CA GLY A 160 12.04 -10.81 6.69
C GLY A 160 11.53 -11.10 5.28
N GLU A 161 10.82 -12.22 5.07
CA GLU A 161 10.24 -12.60 3.77
C GLU A 161 8.77 -12.18 3.62
N ALA A 162 8.04 -12.07 4.74
CA ALA A 162 6.64 -11.64 4.77
C ALA A 162 6.54 -10.14 5.07
N GLY A 163 6.31 -9.33 4.03
CA GLY A 163 6.26 -7.88 4.16
C GLY A 163 5.28 -7.40 5.24
N THR A 164 5.62 -6.36 6.00
CA THR A 164 4.67 -5.76 6.95
C THR A 164 3.53 -5.07 6.19
N ILE A 165 2.35 -4.88 6.82
CA ILE A 165 1.27 -4.05 6.25
C ILE A 165 1.80 -2.68 5.82
N TYR A 166 2.75 -2.13 6.59
CA TYR A 166 3.44 -0.89 6.24
C TYR A 166 4.22 -1.02 4.92
N GLU A 167 5.01 -2.08 4.74
CA GLU A 167 5.74 -2.33 3.48
C GLU A 167 4.79 -2.52 2.29
N GLU A 168 3.64 -3.18 2.47
CA GLU A 168 2.60 -3.29 1.44
C GLU A 168 1.96 -1.93 1.11
N THR A 169 1.65 -1.11 2.12
CA THR A 169 1.14 0.25 1.88
C THR A 169 2.18 1.14 1.19
N CYS A 170 3.46 1.00 1.52
CA CYS A 170 4.57 1.65 0.82
C CYS A 170 4.67 1.18 -0.63
N ALA A 171 4.52 -0.13 -0.89
CA ALA A 171 4.52 -0.67 -2.25
C ALA A 171 3.33 -0.15 -3.07
N PHE A 172 2.15 -0.02 -2.47
CA PHE A 172 0.98 0.58 -3.12
C PHE A 172 1.19 2.06 -3.42
N LEU A 173 1.68 2.82 -2.43
CA LEU A 173 2.02 4.23 -2.59
C LEU A 173 3.05 4.45 -3.70
N ASN A 174 4.09 3.62 -3.74
CA ASN A 174 5.09 3.63 -4.81
C ASN A 174 4.42 3.50 -6.19
N LYS A 175 3.51 2.55 -6.38
CA LYS A 175 2.80 2.37 -7.66
C LYS A 175 1.97 3.60 -8.05
N ILE A 176 1.37 4.29 -7.09
CA ILE A 176 0.63 5.53 -7.33
C ILE A 176 1.60 6.64 -7.75
N TYR A 177 2.62 6.91 -6.94
CA TYR A 177 3.63 7.94 -7.22
C TYR A 177 4.30 7.73 -8.58
N PHE A 178 4.67 6.50 -8.88
CA PHE A 178 5.29 6.10 -10.14
C PHE A 178 4.40 6.42 -11.35
N LYS A 179 3.13 5.99 -11.32
CA LYS A 179 2.19 6.24 -12.42
C LYS A 179 1.95 7.73 -12.65
N MET A 180 1.90 8.51 -11.57
CA MET A 180 1.73 9.96 -11.65
C MET A 180 2.96 10.65 -12.22
N ALA A 181 4.15 10.31 -11.72
CA ALA A 181 5.39 10.89 -12.19
C ALA A 181 5.58 10.62 -13.69
N LYS A 182 5.30 9.39 -14.14
CA LYS A 182 5.31 9.03 -15.56
C LYS A 182 4.33 9.87 -16.38
N LYS A 183 3.09 10.03 -15.91
CA LYS A 183 2.06 10.84 -16.59
C LYS A 183 2.44 12.33 -16.67
N LEU A 184 3.06 12.87 -15.62
CA LEU A 184 3.54 14.26 -15.58
C LEU A 184 4.72 14.47 -16.53
N ARG A 185 5.65 13.52 -16.56
CA ARG A 185 6.75 13.51 -17.52
C ARG A 185 6.25 13.44 -18.95
N ASP A 186 5.36 12.50 -19.26
CA ASP A 186 4.79 12.31 -20.61
C ASP A 186 3.99 13.55 -21.12
N GLN A 187 3.63 14.50 -20.23
CA GLN A 187 3.02 15.79 -20.61
C GLN A 187 4.03 16.81 -21.15
N GLY A 188 5.34 16.58 -20.98
CA GLY A 188 6.43 17.26 -21.67
C GLY A 188 6.60 18.76 -21.35
N GLN A 189 5.92 19.30 -20.33
CA GLN A 189 6.13 20.68 -19.91
C GLN A 189 7.19 20.73 -18.80
N ASN A 190 8.21 21.58 -18.97
CA ASN A 190 9.32 21.71 -18.02
C ASN A 190 8.85 22.01 -16.58
N THR A 191 7.74 22.73 -16.41
CA THR A 191 7.13 23.02 -15.11
C THR A 191 6.61 21.77 -14.38
N TYR A 192 6.24 20.71 -15.10
CA TYR A 192 5.77 19.44 -14.53
C TYR A 192 6.90 18.45 -14.25
N LEU A 193 8.10 18.67 -14.80
CA LEU A 193 9.25 17.80 -14.56
C LEU A 193 9.73 17.88 -13.11
N ASP A 194 9.72 19.06 -12.50
CA ASP A 194 10.09 19.21 -11.08
C ASP A 194 9.13 18.46 -10.15
N ASP A 195 7.82 18.54 -10.43
CA ASP A 195 6.78 17.77 -9.73
C ASP A 195 6.97 16.25 -9.95
N ALA A 196 7.30 15.84 -11.18
CA ALA A 196 7.56 14.42 -11.49
C ALA A 196 8.79 13.88 -10.75
N ILE A 197 9.88 14.65 -10.66
CA ILE A 197 11.09 14.30 -9.92
C ILE A 197 10.77 14.15 -8.42
N GLU A 198 10.00 15.07 -7.84
CA GLU A 198 9.60 14.97 -6.43
C GLU A 198 8.80 13.69 -6.16
N LEU A 199 7.83 13.38 -7.02
CA LEU A 199 7.01 12.15 -6.90
C LEU A 199 7.85 10.90 -7.08
N CYS A 200 8.79 10.89 -8.02
CA CYS A 200 9.73 9.80 -8.21
C CYS A 200 10.65 9.60 -6.99
N ARG A 201 11.08 10.67 -6.31
CA ARG A 201 11.84 10.57 -5.05
C ARG A 201 11.02 9.94 -3.93
N LYS A 202 9.74 10.34 -3.79
CA LYS A 202 8.81 9.71 -2.85
C LYS A 202 8.58 8.24 -3.18
N SER A 203 8.41 7.94 -4.47
CA SER A 203 8.30 6.58 -5.00
C SER A 203 9.50 5.73 -4.63
N LEU A 204 10.73 6.21 -4.87
CA LEU A 204 11.97 5.52 -4.53
C LEU A 204 12.12 5.31 -3.02
N LYS A 205 11.79 6.31 -2.21
CA LYS A 205 11.80 6.18 -0.75
C LYS A 205 10.90 5.03 -0.29
N ASN A 206 9.66 4.99 -0.78
CA ASN A 206 8.72 3.92 -0.46
C ASN A 206 9.14 2.56 -1.03
N ALA A 207 9.77 2.52 -2.20
CA ALA A 207 10.33 1.28 -2.75
C ALA A 207 11.41 0.71 -1.85
N LYS A 208 12.36 1.56 -1.40
CA LYS A 208 13.41 1.21 -0.44
C LYS A 208 12.82 0.71 0.87
N THR A 209 11.80 1.40 1.40
CA THR A 209 11.08 0.99 2.60
C THR A 209 10.37 -0.34 2.44
N SER A 210 9.73 -0.59 1.30
CA SER A 210 9.04 -1.86 1.01
C SER A 210 9.98 -3.03 0.71
N ARG A 211 11.30 -2.79 0.61
CA ARG A 211 12.33 -3.78 0.22
C ARG A 211 12.09 -4.46 -1.13
N ARG A 212 11.24 -3.87 -1.99
CA ARG A 212 10.90 -4.40 -3.31
C ARG A 212 11.84 -3.85 -4.37
N VAL A 213 12.86 -4.63 -4.68
CA VAL A 213 13.94 -4.23 -5.60
C VAL A 213 13.43 -3.89 -7.01
N HIS A 214 12.41 -4.59 -7.50
CA HIS A 214 11.79 -4.27 -8.80
C HIS A 214 11.18 -2.86 -8.82
N LEU A 215 10.47 -2.46 -7.75
CA LEU A 215 9.92 -1.11 -7.61
C LEU A 215 11.01 -0.05 -7.46
N MET A 216 12.13 -0.40 -6.81
CA MET A 216 13.29 0.49 -6.71
C MET A 216 13.91 0.73 -8.09
N ALA A 217 14.09 -0.33 -8.87
CA ALA A 217 14.63 -0.24 -10.22
C ALA A 217 13.73 0.60 -11.14
N GLU A 218 12.41 0.38 -11.08
CA GLU A 218 11.44 1.20 -11.83
C GLU A 218 11.53 2.69 -11.44
N ALA A 219 11.53 3.00 -10.14
CA ALA A 219 11.62 4.38 -9.67
C ALA A 219 12.95 5.07 -10.05
N LEU A 220 14.07 4.36 -9.98
CA LEU A 220 15.38 4.88 -10.40
C LEU A 220 15.43 5.16 -11.90
N LYS A 221 14.87 4.28 -12.72
CA LYS A 221 14.76 4.49 -14.16
C LYS A 221 13.95 5.75 -14.48
N GLU A 222 12.78 5.91 -13.87
CA GLU A 222 11.94 7.09 -14.11
C GLU A 222 12.59 8.38 -13.61
N LEU A 223 13.34 8.36 -12.49
CA LEU A 223 14.16 9.51 -12.07
C LEU A 223 15.18 9.90 -13.14
N GLY A 224 15.95 8.93 -13.65
CA GLY A 224 16.93 9.19 -14.69
C GLY A 224 16.29 9.78 -15.95
N LEU A 225 15.14 9.24 -16.37
CA LEU A 225 14.40 9.76 -17.53
C LEU A 225 13.86 11.18 -17.31
N CYS A 226 13.37 11.50 -16.11
CA CYS A 226 12.93 12.88 -15.81
C CYS A 226 14.10 13.87 -15.86
N HIS A 227 15.29 13.46 -15.39
CA HIS A 227 16.49 14.30 -15.48
C HIS A 227 17.02 14.43 -16.91
N MET A 228 16.91 13.38 -17.73
CA MET A 228 17.21 13.44 -19.17
C MET A 228 16.35 14.47 -19.89
N GLU A 229 15.03 14.46 -19.66
CA GLU A 229 14.11 15.44 -20.27
C GLU A 229 14.34 16.87 -19.78
N LYS A 230 14.94 17.03 -18.61
CA LYS A 230 15.37 18.33 -18.06
C LYS A 230 16.77 18.74 -18.53
N GLU A 231 17.42 17.93 -19.38
CA GLU A 231 18.80 18.13 -19.85
C GLU A 231 19.86 18.11 -18.73
N ASP A 232 19.52 17.52 -17.57
CA ASP A 232 20.44 17.29 -16.45
C ASP A 232 21.08 15.91 -16.56
N PHE A 233 21.96 15.78 -17.55
CA PHE A 233 22.64 14.53 -17.90
C PHE A 233 23.49 13.98 -16.74
N HIS A 234 24.04 14.84 -15.89
CA HIS A 234 24.87 14.41 -14.77
C HIS A 234 24.04 13.67 -13.70
N SER A 235 22.90 14.25 -13.30
CA SER A 235 21.98 13.57 -12.39
C SER A 235 21.39 12.31 -13.01
N ALA A 236 21.02 12.37 -14.31
CA ALA A 236 20.51 11.20 -15.03
C ALA A 236 21.50 10.03 -15.02
N GLN A 237 22.76 10.29 -15.34
CA GLN A 237 23.84 9.31 -15.30
C GLN A 237 23.93 8.66 -13.91
N SER A 238 23.97 9.46 -12.84
CA SER A 238 24.09 8.96 -11.47
C SER A 238 22.93 8.02 -11.10
N TYR A 239 21.69 8.34 -11.49
CA TYR A 239 20.54 7.47 -11.23
C TYR A 239 20.57 6.17 -12.05
N PHE A 240 21.05 6.21 -13.30
CA PHE A 240 21.20 5.00 -14.10
C PHE A 240 22.35 4.11 -13.63
N GLU A 241 23.42 4.67 -13.06
CA GLU A 241 24.48 3.90 -12.40
C GLU A 241 23.97 3.25 -11.10
N GLU A 242 23.16 3.96 -10.30
CA GLU A 242 22.49 3.37 -9.12
C GLU A 242 21.55 2.23 -9.56
N LEU A 243 20.78 2.44 -10.63
CA LEU A 243 19.92 1.40 -11.23
C LEU A 243 20.73 0.18 -11.65
N LEU A 244 21.85 0.36 -12.34
CA LEU A 244 22.72 -0.73 -12.78
C LEU A 244 23.27 -1.51 -11.58
N THR A 245 23.68 -0.81 -10.53
CA THR A 245 24.20 -1.42 -9.31
C THR A 245 23.14 -2.27 -8.62
N VAL A 246 21.96 -1.71 -8.38
CA VAL A 246 20.84 -2.40 -7.70
C VAL A 246 20.36 -3.59 -8.54
N SER A 247 20.20 -3.42 -9.85
CA SER A 247 19.71 -4.47 -10.75
C SER A 247 20.71 -5.61 -10.94
N SER A 248 22.02 -5.31 -11.01
CA SER A 248 23.07 -6.32 -11.12
C SER A 248 23.18 -7.16 -9.85
N GLN A 249 23.17 -6.52 -8.67
CA GLN A 249 23.22 -7.20 -7.39
C GLN A 249 22.03 -8.17 -7.18
N ASN A 250 20.87 -7.81 -7.73
CA ASN A 250 19.63 -8.58 -7.56
C ASN A 250 19.24 -9.41 -8.80
N ARG A 251 20.17 -9.57 -9.75
CA ARG A 251 19.99 -10.40 -10.98
C ARG A 251 18.77 -10.00 -11.84
N LEU A 252 18.39 -8.72 -11.82
CA LEU A 252 17.29 -8.17 -12.62
C LEU A 252 17.77 -7.88 -14.05
N ARG A 253 17.88 -8.93 -14.88
CA ARG A 253 18.46 -8.83 -16.24
C ARG A 253 17.82 -7.76 -17.11
N THR A 254 16.48 -7.65 -17.08
CA THR A 254 15.76 -6.64 -17.87
C THR A 254 16.16 -5.23 -17.49
N ALA A 255 16.24 -4.94 -16.18
CA ALA A 255 16.62 -3.63 -15.68
C ALA A 255 18.10 -3.29 -15.97
N VAL A 256 18.99 -4.30 -15.99
CA VAL A 256 20.40 -4.11 -16.40
C VAL A 256 20.49 -3.68 -17.87
N CYS A 257 19.74 -4.34 -18.77
CA CYS A 257 19.70 -3.96 -20.18
C CYS A 257 19.14 -2.55 -20.37
N GLU A 258 18.05 -2.21 -19.67
CA GLU A 258 17.49 -0.86 -19.69
C GLU A 258 18.49 0.18 -19.18
N ALA A 259 19.20 -0.08 -18.08
CA ALA A 259 20.20 0.83 -17.54
C ALA A 259 21.33 1.12 -18.54
N HIS A 260 21.86 0.08 -19.20
CA HIS A 260 22.88 0.26 -20.24
C HIS A 260 22.37 1.02 -21.45
N GLN A 261 21.13 0.74 -21.89
CA GLN A 261 20.51 1.49 -22.99
C GLN A 261 20.39 2.98 -22.65
N GLN A 262 19.90 3.30 -21.45
CA GLN A 262 19.73 4.68 -21.03
C GLN A 262 21.06 5.40 -20.82
N LEU A 263 22.07 4.74 -20.24
CA LEU A 263 23.43 5.29 -20.16
C LEU A 263 24.00 5.58 -21.55
N GLY A 264 23.75 4.72 -22.53
CA GLY A 264 24.14 4.97 -23.93
C GLY A 264 23.56 6.28 -24.45
N HIS A 265 22.28 6.55 -24.20
CA HIS A 265 21.62 7.80 -24.58
C HIS A 265 22.12 9.04 -23.83
N VAL A 266 22.70 8.89 -22.64
CA VAL A 266 23.28 10.02 -21.87
C VAL A 266 24.62 10.46 -22.46
N TYR A 267 25.38 9.52 -23.03
CA TYR A 267 26.73 9.77 -23.55
C TYR A 267 26.78 10.13 -25.05
N GLU A 268 25.66 9.96 -25.77
CA GLU A 268 25.50 10.35 -27.18
C GLU A 268 25.18 11.85 -27.32
#